data_AF-A0A933ASF3-F1
#
_entry.id   AF-A0A933ASF3-F1
#
_cell.length_a   1.000
_cell.length_b   1.000
_cell.length_c   1.000
_cell.angle_alpha   90.00
_cell.angle_beta   90.00
_cell.angle_gamma   90.00
#
_symmetry.space_group_name_H-M   'P 1'
#
loop_
_entity.id
_entity.type
_entity.pdbx_description
1 polymer ?
#
loop_
_entity_poly.entity_id
_entity_poly.type
_entity_poly.pdbx_seq_one_letter_code
_entity_poly.pdbx_strand_id
1 'polypeptide(L)'
;MNTATIVDSLKQAILVMVKRTRDDIERLNANNISLTLTAMLEYNQGRPSRVVDDLYQTLITKQLSNGSWMDELWATALALWAIHTYAQKQGKPFSFRSPVVRKALNYIKATKCEQRSNWQGELYETIILAWVFLQSGHEPELAFAKKAVARLKEIQTDDGYLFDIYDTAMALCTFHAAQDVLVMDNSSSIQRGVRWLKEWEPRPETPWNRAWMLFLIAYIGLDEANWAGSVVNSILEEIDQGVISDDHDEQAMSILALSSYLNRWFDHEFEMARVPIDGLLNIADYGRYLQSCRERLNRLIESLNALPAPKRVFKDTGKSKVDWSNIFSSVDNENQFNTAVESFYRVFYEGSGYGKRLPEVLLGYDSALFKISLFKISQLRLPVAHDIEHGKDPDIEKKDKLIETVYRQCCGKNRPHDVRDYRLVHVFLLNEVEEFLHNLYRHLTGSDIAH
;
A
#
# COMPACT_ATOMS: atom_id res chain seq x y z
N MET A 1 -7.24 18.91 13.58
CA MET A 1 -6.51 17.72 14.05
C MET A 1 -5.14 17.68 13.39
N ASN A 2 -4.09 17.21 14.07
CA ASN A 2 -2.74 17.14 13.49
C ASN A 2 -2.60 15.92 12.58
N THR A 3 -2.22 16.12 11.30
CA THR A 3 -1.98 15.06 10.32
C THR A 3 -1.04 13.98 10.83
N ALA A 4 -0.01 14.35 11.61
CA ALA A 4 0.92 13.38 12.20
C ALA A 4 0.22 12.37 13.12
N THR A 5 -0.76 12.83 13.92
CA THR A 5 -1.53 11.95 14.81
C THR A 5 -2.38 10.95 14.01
N ILE A 6 -3.02 11.41 12.93
CA ILE A 6 -3.81 10.54 12.03
C ILE A 6 -2.90 9.46 11.43
N VAL A 7 -1.74 9.87 10.91
CA VAL A 7 -0.78 8.95 10.28
C VAL A 7 -0.24 7.92 11.28
N ASP A 8 0.05 8.33 12.52
CA ASP A 8 0.57 7.40 13.53
C ASP A 8 -0.49 6.39 14.00
N SER A 9 -1.74 6.80 14.18
CA SER A 9 -2.84 5.88 14.45
C SER A 9 -3.07 4.92 13.28
N LEU A 10 -3.03 5.41 12.04
CA LEU A 10 -3.16 4.59 10.83
C LEU A 10 -2.04 3.54 10.72
N LYS A 11 -0.79 3.89 11.04
CA LYS A 11 0.34 2.92 11.09
C LYS A 11 0.07 1.77 12.06
N GLN A 12 -0.49 2.06 13.24
CA GLN A 12 -0.84 1.01 14.20
C GLN A 12 -1.98 0.14 13.68
N ALA A 13 -3.01 0.75 13.09
CA ALA A 13 -4.13 0.02 12.52
C ALA A 13 -3.72 -0.92 11.38
N ILE A 14 -2.81 -0.47 10.52
CA ILE A 14 -2.21 -1.29 9.46
C ILE A 14 -1.39 -2.43 10.05
N LEU A 15 -0.59 -2.17 11.08
CA LEU A 15 0.22 -3.22 11.71
C LEU A 15 -0.66 -4.33 12.29
N VAL A 16 -1.73 -3.97 13.01
CA VAL A 16 -2.70 -4.93 13.56
C VAL A 16 -3.39 -5.69 12.44
N MET A 17 -3.90 -4.97 11.43
CA MET A 17 -4.61 -5.57 10.30
C MET A 17 -3.74 -6.58 9.55
N VAL A 18 -2.51 -6.21 9.22
CA VAL A 18 -1.63 -7.08 8.44
C VAL A 18 -1.19 -8.30 9.25
N LYS A 19 -0.97 -8.17 10.57
CA LYS A 19 -0.72 -9.33 11.44
C LYS A 19 -1.90 -10.30 11.44
N ARG A 20 -3.10 -9.81 11.77
CA ARG A 20 -4.35 -10.61 11.75
C ARG A 20 -4.53 -11.29 10.38
N THR A 21 -4.31 -10.54 9.31
CA THR A 21 -4.41 -11.05 7.95
C THR A 21 -3.43 -12.15 7.67
N ARG A 22 -2.14 -12.00 8.03
CA ARG A 22 -1.12 -13.01 7.77
C ARG A 22 -1.33 -14.29 8.57
N ASP A 23 -1.78 -14.16 9.82
CA ASP A 23 -1.98 -15.31 10.71
C ASP A 23 -3.16 -16.19 10.25
N ASP A 24 -4.17 -15.59 9.59
CA ASP A 24 -5.40 -16.29 9.16
C ASP A 24 -5.70 -16.20 7.65
N ILE A 25 -4.73 -15.85 6.80
CA ILE A 25 -4.95 -15.54 5.37
C ILE A 25 -5.70 -16.65 4.61
N GLU A 26 -5.43 -17.91 4.95
CA GLU A 26 -6.08 -19.08 4.36
C GLU A 26 -7.54 -19.24 4.78
N ARG A 27 -7.90 -18.76 5.98
CA ARG A 27 -9.26 -18.81 6.53
C ARG A 27 -10.09 -17.58 6.18
N LEU A 28 -9.44 -16.47 5.82
CA LEU A 28 -10.15 -15.28 5.42
C LEU A 28 -11.01 -15.54 4.18
N ASN A 29 -12.20 -14.95 4.22
CA ASN A 29 -13.11 -14.93 3.09
C ASN A 29 -12.57 -13.97 2.01
N ALA A 30 -13.12 -14.04 0.80
CA ALA A 30 -12.61 -13.25 -0.32
C ALA A 30 -12.81 -11.74 -0.13
N ASN A 31 -13.80 -11.33 0.66
CA ASN A 31 -14.20 -9.93 0.85
C ASN A 31 -13.18 -9.23 1.74
N ASN A 32 -12.83 -9.89 2.84
CA ASN A 32 -11.77 -9.48 3.76
C ASN A 32 -10.43 -9.36 3.04
N ILE A 33 -10.08 -10.33 2.19
CA ILE A 33 -8.85 -10.27 1.39
C ILE A 33 -8.89 -9.11 0.39
N SER A 34 -10.00 -8.92 -0.31
CA SER A 34 -10.16 -7.86 -1.33
C SER A 34 -10.07 -6.46 -0.72
N LEU A 35 -10.77 -6.22 0.38
CA LEU A 35 -10.72 -4.95 1.10
C LEU A 35 -9.34 -4.71 1.72
N THR A 36 -8.74 -5.74 2.34
CA THR A 36 -7.38 -5.62 2.90
C THR A 36 -6.37 -5.29 1.80
N LEU A 37 -6.41 -6.00 0.68
CA LEU A 37 -5.53 -5.74 -0.47
C LEU A 37 -5.69 -4.30 -0.96
N THR A 38 -6.93 -3.83 -1.12
CA THR A 38 -7.22 -2.47 -1.59
C THR A 38 -6.75 -1.41 -0.58
N ALA A 39 -7.00 -1.62 0.71
CA ALA A 39 -6.53 -0.74 1.78
C ALA A 39 -4.99 -0.66 1.82
N MET A 40 -4.31 -1.80 1.68
CA MET A 40 -2.84 -1.86 1.64
C MET A 40 -2.28 -1.18 0.39
N LEU A 41 -2.91 -1.35 -0.77
CA LEU A 41 -2.52 -0.68 -2.01
C LEU A 41 -2.67 0.84 -1.92
N GLU A 42 -3.76 1.31 -1.30
CA GLU A 42 -4.03 2.73 -1.12
C GLU A 42 -3.12 3.36 -0.05
N TYR A 43 -2.79 2.63 1.01
CA TYR A 43 -1.76 3.07 1.92
C TYR A 43 -0.40 3.12 1.21
N ASN A 44 0.05 2.01 0.62
CA ASN A 44 1.43 1.85 0.15
C ASN A 44 1.74 2.61 -1.16
N GLN A 45 0.73 3.12 -1.86
CA GLN A 45 0.82 3.83 -3.15
C GLN A 45 1.70 3.11 -4.18
N GLY A 46 1.46 1.81 -4.34
CA GLY A 46 2.17 1.00 -5.35
C GLY A 46 3.63 0.67 -5.03
N ARG A 47 4.17 1.07 -3.86
CA ARG A 47 5.48 0.57 -3.42
C ARG A 47 5.45 -0.97 -3.37
N PRO A 48 6.54 -1.66 -3.73
CA PRO A 48 6.61 -3.12 -3.60
C PRO A 48 6.33 -3.57 -2.17
N SER A 49 5.59 -4.66 -2.00
CA SER A 49 5.35 -5.30 -0.69
C SER A 49 4.99 -6.76 -0.88
N ARG A 50 5.70 -7.63 -0.17
CA ARG A 50 5.42 -9.09 -0.21
C ARG A 50 4.01 -9.40 0.30
N VAL A 51 3.56 -8.68 1.32
CA VAL A 51 2.19 -8.83 1.85
C VAL A 51 1.13 -8.53 0.80
N VAL A 52 1.33 -7.46 0.03
CA VAL A 52 0.38 -7.07 -1.03
C VAL A 52 0.36 -8.15 -2.13
N ASP A 53 1.52 -8.67 -2.51
CA ASP A 53 1.63 -9.76 -3.50
C ASP A 53 1.01 -11.06 -2.99
N ASP A 54 1.25 -11.45 -1.74
CA ASP A 54 0.66 -12.63 -1.11
C ASP A 54 -0.87 -12.53 -1.08
N LEU A 55 -1.41 -11.38 -0.67
CA LEU A 55 -2.86 -11.13 -0.68
C LEU A 55 -3.45 -11.24 -2.08
N TYR A 56 -2.78 -10.67 -3.08
CA TYR A 56 -3.19 -10.79 -4.47
C TYR A 56 -3.20 -12.25 -4.92
N GLN A 57 -2.13 -13.01 -4.67
CA GLN A 57 -2.09 -14.43 -5.07
C GLN A 57 -3.18 -15.25 -4.36
N THR A 58 -3.37 -15.07 -3.06
CA THR A 58 -4.43 -15.76 -2.31
C THR A 58 -5.82 -15.40 -2.84
N LEU A 59 -6.07 -14.13 -3.18
CA LEU A 59 -7.33 -13.74 -3.79
C LEU A 59 -7.57 -14.50 -5.10
N ILE A 60 -6.56 -14.59 -5.96
CA ILE A 60 -6.66 -15.31 -7.24
C ILE A 60 -6.93 -16.80 -7.03
N THR A 61 -6.26 -17.45 -6.07
CA THR A 61 -6.42 -18.90 -5.82
C THR A 61 -7.78 -19.24 -5.19
N LYS A 62 -8.41 -18.31 -4.48
CA LYS A 62 -9.74 -18.47 -3.89
C LYS A 62 -10.91 -18.33 -4.88
N GLN A 63 -10.65 -17.99 -6.15
CA GLN A 63 -11.72 -17.94 -7.15
C GLN A 63 -12.32 -19.34 -7.36
N LEU A 64 -13.66 -19.43 -7.29
CA LEU A 64 -14.39 -20.68 -7.52
C LEU A 64 -14.40 -21.06 -9.01
N SER A 65 -14.75 -22.31 -9.29
CA SER A 65 -14.78 -22.84 -10.67
C SER A 65 -15.78 -22.11 -11.57
N ASN A 66 -16.87 -21.59 -11.01
CA ASN A 66 -17.86 -20.78 -11.73
C ASN A 66 -17.39 -19.33 -11.99
N GLY A 67 -16.24 -18.95 -11.45
CA GLY A 67 -15.62 -17.64 -11.64
C GLY A 67 -15.95 -16.59 -10.58
N SER A 68 -16.86 -16.89 -9.65
CA SER A 68 -17.17 -16.00 -8.53
C SER A 68 -16.13 -16.13 -7.42
N TRP A 69 -16.22 -15.20 -6.48
CA TRP A 69 -15.71 -15.41 -5.14
C TRP A 69 -16.89 -15.67 -4.22
N MET A 70 -16.84 -16.77 -3.47
CA MET A 70 -17.87 -17.17 -2.51
C MET A 70 -19.28 -17.41 -3.07
N ASP A 71 -19.46 -17.46 -4.39
CA ASP A 71 -20.79 -17.49 -5.02
C ASP A 71 -21.65 -16.26 -4.70
N GLU A 72 -21.00 -15.13 -4.45
CA GLU A 72 -21.62 -13.87 -4.06
C GLU A 72 -21.21 -12.74 -5.03
N LEU A 73 -22.14 -11.85 -5.39
CA LEU A 73 -21.84 -10.80 -6.37
C LEU A 73 -21.02 -9.68 -5.76
N TRP A 74 -21.34 -9.23 -4.54
CA TRP A 74 -20.52 -8.23 -3.85
C TRP A 74 -19.08 -8.69 -3.67
N ALA A 75 -18.89 -9.96 -3.29
CA ALA A 75 -17.57 -10.56 -3.16
C ALA A 75 -16.79 -10.54 -4.47
N THR A 76 -17.47 -10.92 -5.55
CA THR A 76 -16.89 -10.91 -6.89
C THR A 76 -16.57 -9.49 -7.37
N ALA A 77 -17.40 -8.50 -7.01
CA ALA A 77 -17.19 -7.09 -7.33
C ALA A 77 -15.97 -6.52 -6.60
N LEU A 78 -15.87 -6.76 -5.28
CA LEU A 78 -14.73 -6.36 -4.47
C LEU A 78 -13.42 -6.99 -4.97
N ALA A 79 -13.45 -8.27 -5.32
CA ALA A 79 -12.29 -8.96 -5.88
C ALA A 79 -11.84 -8.33 -7.21
N LEU A 80 -12.78 -8.02 -8.11
CA LEU A 80 -12.46 -7.32 -9.37
C LEU A 80 -11.89 -5.92 -9.12
N TRP A 81 -12.45 -5.18 -8.16
CA TRP A 81 -11.92 -3.88 -7.78
C TRP A 81 -10.49 -3.97 -7.24
N ALA A 82 -10.21 -4.93 -6.35
CA ALA A 82 -8.89 -5.14 -5.79
C ALA A 82 -7.86 -5.53 -6.85
N ILE A 83 -8.21 -6.44 -7.78
CA ILE A 83 -7.35 -6.84 -8.91
C ILE A 83 -7.10 -5.65 -9.86
N HIS A 84 -8.12 -4.84 -10.14
CA HIS A 84 -7.99 -3.63 -10.95
C HIS A 84 -7.05 -2.62 -10.29
N THR A 85 -7.25 -2.34 -9.00
CA THR A 85 -6.43 -1.42 -8.22
C THR A 85 -4.99 -1.91 -8.12
N TYR A 86 -4.78 -3.21 -7.93
CA TYR A 86 -3.45 -3.82 -7.94
C TYR A 86 -2.75 -3.57 -9.29
N ALA A 87 -3.42 -3.84 -10.42
CA ALA A 87 -2.83 -3.59 -11.74
C ALA A 87 -2.44 -2.11 -11.92
N GLN A 88 -3.35 -1.17 -11.57
CA GLN A 88 -3.11 0.27 -11.67
C GLN A 88 -1.91 0.73 -10.82
N LYS A 89 -1.87 0.36 -9.54
CA LYS A 89 -0.78 0.76 -8.62
C LYS A 89 0.56 0.13 -8.99
N GLN A 90 0.55 -1.00 -9.71
CA GLN A 90 1.75 -1.63 -10.28
C GLN A 90 2.17 -1.03 -11.63
N GLY A 91 1.47 0.00 -12.13
CA GLY A 91 1.72 0.59 -13.45
C GLY A 91 1.45 -0.37 -14.61
N LYS A 92 0.63 -1.41 -14.38
CA LYS A 92 0.29 -2.44 -15.37
C LYS A 92 -1.11 -2.17 -15.94
N PRO A 93 -1.33 -2.38 -17.25
CA PRO A 93 -2.67 -2.28 -17.81
C PRO A 93 -3.56 -3.38 -17.23
N PHE A 94 -4.77 -3.01 -16.79
CA PHE A 94 -5.77 -3.99 -16.38
C PHE A 94 -6.27 -4.78 -17.60
N SER A 95 -6.19 -6.11 -17.55
CA SER A 95 -6.53 -6.97 -18.68
C SER A 95 -7.83 -7.72 -18.45
N PHE A 96 -8.90 -7.29 -19.12
CA PHE A 96 -10.16 -8.03 -19.21
C PHE A 96 -10.02 -9.41 -19.89
N ARG A 97 -8.89 -9.67 -20.55
CA ARG A 97 -8.58 -10.97 -21.17
C ARG A 97 -7.92 -11.94 -20.21
N SER A 98 -7.51 -11.50 -19.01
CA SER A 98 -7.00 -12.40 -17.98
C SER A 98 -8.02 -13.52 -17.71
N PRO A 99 -7.60 -14.80 -17.62
CA PRO A 99 -8.50 -15.90 -17.34
C PRO A 99 -9.36 -15.69 -16.09
N VAL A 100 -8.78 -15.10 -15.04
CA VAL A 100 -9.45 -14.82 -13.77
C VAL A 100 -10.55 -13.78 -13.95
N VAL A 101 -10.23 -12.64 -14.58
CA VAL A 101 -11.19 -11.55 -14.82
C VAL A 101 -12.31 -12.02 -15.74
N ARG A 102 -11.99 -12.74 -16.82
CA ARG A 102 -12.99 -13.25 -17.76
C ARG A 102 -13.99 -14.20 -17.11
N LYS A 103 -13.53 -15.09 -16.21
CA LYS A 103 -14.43 -15.98 -15.46
C LYS A 103 -15.38 -15.19 -14.55
N ALA A 104 -14.86 -14.21 -13.82
CA ALA A 104 -15.67 -13.34 -12.97
C ALA A 104 -16.72 -12.54 -13.77
N LEU A 105 -16.33 -12.01 -14.93
CA LEU A 105 -17.25 -11.32 -15.82
C LEU A 105 -18.36 -12.24 -16.36
N ASN A 106 -18.05 -13.50 -16.65
CA ASN A 106 -19.06 -14.46 -17.08
C ASN A 106 -20.07 -14.76 -15.96
N TYR A 107 -19.58 -14.91 -14.73
CA TYR A 107 -20.44 -15.04 -13.55
C TYR A 107 -21.37 -13.83 -13.39
N ILE A 108 -20.83 -12.61 -13.37
CA ILE A 108 -21.61 -11.37 -13.24
C ILE A 108 -22.62 -11.19 -14.39
N LYS A 109 -22.26 -11.57 -15.62
CA LYS A 109 -23.18 -11.49 -16.76
C LYS A 109 -24.38 -12.42 -16.60
N ALA A 110 -24.18 -13.59 -16.00
CA ALA A 110 -25.25 -14.55 -15.77
C ALA A 110 -26.28 -14.08 -14.73
N THR A 111 -25.91 -13.12 -13.88
CA THR A 111 -26.80 -12.57 -12.85
C THR A 111 -27.55 -11.32 -13.27
N LYS A 112 -27.40 -10.83 -14.51
CA LYS A 112 -28.12 -9.63 -14.97
C LYS A 112 -29.64 -9.83 -15.02
N CYS A 113 -30.38 -8.82 -14.58
CA CYS A 113 -31.82 -8.73 -14.75
C CYS A 113 -32.17 -7.48 -15.56
N GLU A 114 -32.27 -7.63 -16.89
CA GLU A 114 -32.57 -6.53 -17.83
C GLU A 114 -33.87 -5.79 -17.50
N GLN A 115 -34.91 -6.51 -17.04
CA GLN A 115 -36.20 -5.91 -16.71
C GLN A 115 -36.11 -4.93 -15.52
N ARG A 116 -35.27 -5.24 -14.54
CA ARG A 116 -35.10 -4.43 -13.32
C ARG A 116 -33.91 -3.48 -13.40
N SER A 117 -33.12 -3.56 -14.47
CA SER A 117 -31.86 -2.80 -14.63
C SER A 117 -30.91 -2.99 -13.44
N ASN A 118 -30.82 -4.21 -12.92
CA ASN A 118 -29.98 -4.54 -11.78
C ASN A 118 -29.30 -5.90 -11.97
N TRP A 119 -28.32 -6.22 -11.13
CA TRP A 119 -27.85 -7.59 -10.99
C TRP A 119 -28.68 -8.31 -9.91
N GLN A 120 -28.87 -9.62 -10.06
CA GLN A 120 -29.67 -10.44 -9.15
C GLN A 120 -29.05 -10.42 -7.77
N GLY A 121 -29.81 -9.98 -6.77
CA GLY A 121 -29.37 -9.93 -5.39
C GLY A 121 -29.81 -8.63 -4.72
N GLU A 122 -29.01 -8.17 -3.76
CA GLU A 122 -29.31 -6.98 -2.97
C GLU A 122 -28.92 -5.69 -3.71
N LEU A 123 -29.47 -4.55 -3.30
CA LEU A 123 -29.25 -3.30 -4.03
C LEU A 123 -27.77 -2.89 -4.04
N TYR A 124 -27.08 -3.02 -2.91
CA TYR A 124 -25.66 -2.68 -2.80
C TYR A 124 -24.80 -3.45 -3.80
N GLU A 125 -25.14 -4.69 -4.14
CA GLU A 125 -24.43 -5.47 -5.14
C GLU A 125 -24.51 -4.82 -6.53
N THR A 126 -25.66 -4.23 -6.84
CA THR A 126 -25.84 -3.44 -8.07
C THR A 126 -25.06 -2.13 -8.02
N ILE A 127 -25.06 -1.44 -6.88
CA ILE A 127 -24.31 -0.20 -6.69
C ILE A 127 -22.81 -0.45 -6.90
N ILE A 128 -22.24 -1.43 -6.19
CA ILE A 128 -20.80 -1.71 -6.25
C ILE A 128 -20.38 -2.25 -7.62
N LEU A 129 -21.18 -3.11 -8.27
CA LEU A 129 -20.86 -3.58 -9.63
C LEU A 129 -20.87 -2.45 -10.65
N ALA A 130 -21.89 -1.58 -10.60
CA ALA A 130 -21.94 -0.41 -11.47
C ALA A 130 -20.69 0.47 -11.26
N TRP A 131 -20.33 0.76 -10.01
CA TRP A 131 -19.14 1.53 -9.69
C TRP A 131 -17.85 0.87 -10.21
N VAL A 132 -17.65 -0.43 -9.98
CA VAL A 132 -16.47 -1.17 -10.45
C VAL A 132 -16.35 -1.17 -11.97
N PHE A 133 -17.47 -1.30 -12.70
CA PHE A 133 -17.44 -1.22 -14.17
C PHE A 133 -17.11 0.18 -14.68
N LEU A 134 -17.60 1.22 -14.01
CA LEU A 134 -17.25 2.60 -14.31
C LEU A 134 -15.76 2.85 -14.05
N GLN A 135 -15.22 2.36 -12.93
CA GLN A 135 -13.79 2.51 -12.60
C GLN A 135 -12.86 1.75 -13.53
N SER A 136 -13.24 0.53 -13.91
CA SER A 136 -12.41 -0.33 -14.77
C SER A 136 -12.53 -0.01 -16.26
N GLY A 137 -13.57 0.74 -16.67
CA GLY A 137 -13.82 1.06 -18.07
C GLY A 137 -14.21 -0.15 -18.92
N HIS A 138 -14.92 -1.14 -18.36
CA HIS A 138 -15.30 -2.33 -19.11
C HIS A 138 -16.43 -2.04 -20.12
N GLU A 139 -16.08 -1.62 -21.34
CA GLU A 139 -17.04 -1.13 -22.36
C GLU A 139 -18.32 -1.98 -22.54
N PRO A 140 -18.27 -3.33 -22.64
CA PRO A 140 -19.47 -4.15 -22.80
C PRO A 140 -20.46 -4.04 -21.62
N GLU A 141 -19.97 -3.71 -20.43
CA GLU A 141 -20.78 -3.59 -19.21
C GLU A 141 -21.21 -2.15 -18.93
N LEU A 142 -20.53 -1.15 -19.50
CA LEU A 142 -20.88 0.27 -19.32
C LEU A 142 -22.31 0.60 -19.76
N ALA A 143 -22.81 -0.06 -20.81
CA ALA A 143 -24.20 0.12 -21.26
C ALA A 143 -25.22 -0.33 -20.22
N PHE A 144 -24.94 -1.43 -19.52
CA PHE A 144 -25.82 -1.93 -18.45
C PHE A 144 -25.63 -1.12 -17.16
N ALA A 145 -24.39 -0.76 -16.81
CA ALA A 145 -24.11 0.15 -15.70
C ALA A 145 -24.84 1.49 -15.84
N LYS A 146 -24.95 2.04 -17.06
CA LYS A 146 -25.74 3.24 -17.34
C LYS A 146 -27.22 3.07 -16.95
N LYS A 147 -27.83 1.93 -17.27
CA LYS A 147 -29.22 1.62 -16.88
C LYS A 147 -29.35 1.48 -15.37
N ALA A 148 -28.41 0.79 -14.74
CA ALA A 148 -28.38 0.64 -13.28
C ALA A 148 -28.26 2.00 -12.57
N VAL A 149 -27.37 2.88 -13.03
CA VAL A 149 -27.23 4.25 -12.49
C VAL A 149 -28.52 5.05 -12.67
N ALA A 150 -29.17 4.97 -13.83
CA ALA A 150 -30.46 5.63 -14.03
C ALA A 150 -31.52 5.11 -13.05
N ARG A 151 -31.58 3.78 -12.84
CA ARG A 151 -32.48 3.17 -11.87
C ARG A 151 -32.19 3.61 -10.44
N LEU A 152 -30.92 3.69 -10.04
CA LEU A 152 -30.51 4.19 -8.72
C LEU A 152 -30.99 5.63 -8.49
N LYS A 153 -30.96 6.49 -9.52
CA LYS A 153 -31.50 7.86 -9.43
C LYS A 153 -33.01 7.89 -9.26
N GLU A 154 -33.74 6.98 -9.91
CA GLU A 154 -35.20 6.89 -9.79
C GLU A 154 -35.67 6.47 -8.39
N ILE A 155 -34.86 5.67 -7.69
CA ILE A 155 -35.20 5.18 -6.35
C ILE A 155 -34.57 6.01 -5.22
N GLN A 156 -33.66 6.93 -5.55
CA GLN A 156 -33.16 7.92 -4.59
C GLN A 156 -34.33 8.78 -4.14
N THR A 157 -34.50 8.93 -2.83
CA THR A 157 -35.60 9.74 -2.27
C THR A 157 -35.42 11.22 -2.59
N ASP A 158 -36.50 12.00 -2.41
CA ASP A 158 -36.46 13.45 -2.57
C ASP A 158 -35.48 14.12 -1.59
N ASP A 159 -35.27 13.51 -0.42
CA ASP A 159 -34.29 13.97 0.57
C ASP A 159 -32.84 13.57 0.19
N GLY A 160 -32.67 12.63 -0.74
CA GLY A 160 -31.36 12.29 -1.33
C GLY A 160 -30.73 10.98 -0.88
N TYR A 161 -31.39 10.23 0.01
CA TYR A 161 -30.89 8.93 0.47
C TYR A 161 -31.43 7.77 -0.35
N LEU A 162 -30.82 6.61 -0.19
CA LEU A 162 -31.31 5.35 -0.75
C LEU A 162 -31.95 4.47 0.32
N PHE A 163 -31.14 3.72 1.07
CA PHE A 163 -31.61 2.81 2.12
C PHE A 163 -30.97 3.17 3.46
N ASP A 164 -29.64 3.20 3.49
CA ASP A 164 -28.84 3.58 4.65
C ASP A 164 -27.66 4.47 4.25
N ILE A 165 -26.78 4.73 5.21
CA ILE A 165 -25.62 5.61 5.06
C ILE A 165 -24.61 5.04 4.06
N TYR A 166 -24.25 3.76 4.17
CA TYR A 166 -23.22 3.19 3.30
C TYR A 166 -23.75 2.98 1.87
N ASP A 167 -25.01 2.58 1.68
CA ASP A 167 -25.64 2.48 0.37
C ASP A 167 -25.71 3.84 -0.32
N THR A 168 -26.10 4.87 0.44
CA THR A 168 -26.13 6.24 -0.07
C THR A 168 -24.72 6.68 -0.46
N ALA A 169 -23.72 6.45 0.39
CA ALA A 169 -22.35 6.84 0.10
C ALA A 169 -21.78 6.12 -1.15
N MET A 170 -21.96 4.81 -1.27
CA MET A 170 -21.53 4.04 -2.45
C MET A 170 -22.24 4.49 -3.74
N ALA A 171 -23.55 4.79 -3.66
CA ALA A 171 -24.28 5.28 -4.83
C ALA A 171 -23.79 6.65 -5.27
N LEU A 172 -23.41 7.53 -4.34
CA LEU A 172 -22.82 8.81 -4.68
C LEU A 172 -21.45 8.67 -5.37
N CYS A 173 -20.59 7.74 -4.92
CA CYS A 173 -19.38 7.37 -5.65
C CYS A 173 -19.69 6.89 -7.07
N THR A 174 -20.75 6.08 -7.20
CA THR A 174 -21.22 5.56 -8.50
C THR A 174 -21.72 6.68 -9.42
N PHE A 175 -22.51 7.62 -8.88
CA PHE A 175 -23.01 8.78 -9.61
C PHE A 175 -21.88 9.69 -10.10
N HIS A 176 -20.87 9.92 -9.26
CA HIS A 176 -19.69 10.70 -9.64
C HIS A 176 -18.93 10.00 -10.78
N ALA A 177 -18.62 8.71 -10.63
CA ALA A 177 -17.95 7.94 -11.67
C ALA A 177 -18.74 7.91 -13.00
N ALA A 178 -20.07 7.82 -12.94
CA ALA A 178 -20.93 7.84 -14.11
C ALA A 178 -20.99 9.21 -14.79
N GLN A 179 -20.86 10.29 -14.03
CA GLN A 179 -20.74 11.63 -14.60
C GLN A 179 -19.48 11.76 -15.45
N ASP A 180 -18.35 11.24 -14.98
CA ASP A 180 -17.07 11.34 -15.67
C ASP A 180 -16.99 10.38 -16.87
N VAL A 181 -17.41 9.12 -16.70
CA VAL A 181 -17.23 8.06 -17.70
C VAL A 181 -18.36 8.01 -18.73
N LEU A 182 -19.61 8.25 -18.29
CA LEU A 182 -20.80 8.13 -19.15
C LEU A 182 -21.40 9.49 -19.53
N VAL A 183 -20.81 10.59 -19.07
CA VAL A 183 -21.28 11.97 -19.31
C VAL A 183 -22.74 12.13 -18.85
N MET A 184 -23.08 11.54 -17.71
CA MET A 184 -24.42 11.65 -17.11
C MET A 184 -24.50 12.85 -16.17
N ASP A 185 -25.52 13.69 -16.32
CA ASP A 185 -25.78 14.74 -15.32
C ASP A 185 -26.36 14.12 -14.04
N ASN A 186 -25.48 13.97 -13.05
CA ASN A 186 -25.82 13.45 -11.73
C ASN A 186 -25.63 14.50 -10.62
N SER A 187 -25.39 15.76 -10.98
CA SER A 187 -25.04 16.82 -10.02
C SER A 187 -26.12 17.02 -8.96
N SER A 188 -27.39 17.03 -9.36
CA SER A 188 -28.51 17.21 -8.42
C SER A 188 -28.64 16.03 -7.46
N SER A 189 -28.49 14.79 -7.93
CA SER A 189 -28.52 13.58 -7.11
C SER A 189 -27.37 13.54 -6.11
N ILE A 190 -26.16 13.94 -6.54
CA ILE A 190 -25.00 14.04 -5.66
C ILE A 190 -25.23 15.10 -4.57
N GLN A 191 -25.69 16.29 -4.94
CA GLN A 191 -25.94 17.38 -3.98
C GLN A 191 -26.99 16.99 -2.93
N ARG A 192 -28.08 16.33 -3.32
CA ARG A 192 -29.10 15.87 -2.36
C ARG A 192 -28.54 14.83 -1.40
N GLY A 193 -27.85 13.80 -1.90
CA GLY A 193 -27.28 12.76 -1.05
C GLY A 193 -26.19 13.28 -0.10
N VAL A 194 -25.32 14.20 -0.57
CA VAL A 194 -24.32 14.86 0.30
C VAL A 194 -25.01 15.68 1.39
N ARG A 195 -26.07 16.42 1.06
CA ARG A 195 -26.85 17.16 2.06
C ARG A 195 -27.40 16.22 3.12
N TRP A 196 -28.03 15.12 2.71
CA TRP A 196 -28.59 14.14 3.64
C TRP A 196 -27.51 13.51 4.54
N LEU A 197 -26.38 13.08 3.98
CA LEU A 197 -25.28 12.49 4.76
C LEU A 197 -24.70 13.46 5.81
N LYS A 198 -24.75 14.78 5.56
CA LYS A 198 -24.30 15.80 6.52
C LYS A 198 -25.23 15.98 7.72
N GLU A 199 -26.47 15.50 7.64
CA GLU A 199 -27.42 15.56 8.76
C GLU A 199 -27.13 14.48 9.82
N TRP A 200 -26.31 13.47 9.48
CA TRP A 200 -25.93 12.39 10.37
C TRP A 200 -24.73 12.73 11.24
N GLU A 201 -24.86 12.49 12.54
CA GLU A 201 -23.74 12.54 13.46
C GLU A 201 -22.89 11.27 13.29
N PRO A 202 -21.56 11.37 13.08
CA PRO A 202 -20.73 10.19 12.84
C PRO A 202 -20.63 9.21 14.03
N ARG A 203 -20.72 9.70 15.27
CA ARG A 203 -20.45 8.91 16.49
C ARG A 203 -21.40 7.74 16.77
N PRO A 204 -22.74 7.86 16.63
CA PRO A 204 -23.63 6.72 16.83
C PRO A 204 -23.54 5.65 15.74
N GLU A 205 -22.81 5.91 14.65
CA GLU A 205 -22.75 5.03 13.48
C GLU A 205 -21.70 3.93 13.60
N THR A 206 -21.89 2.85 12.85
CA THR A 206 -20.92 1.75 12.80
C THR A 206 -19.60 2.19 12.17
N PRO A 207 -18.48 1.50 12.45
CA PRO A 207 -17.21 1.75 11.76
C PRO A 207 -17.36 1.65 10.23
N TRP A 208 -18.18 0.70 9.74
CA TRP A 208 -18.50 0.55 8.32
C TRP A 208 -19.11 1.83 7.71
N ASN A 209 -20.15 2.38 8.34
CA ASN A 209 -20.84 3.59 7.84
C ASN A 209 -19.90 4.80 7.80
N ARG A 210 -19.12 5.02 8.87
CA ARG A 210 -18.13 6.10 8.93
C ARG A 210 -17.04 5.96 7.87
N ALA A 211 -16.56 4.74 7.65
CA ALA A 211 -15.54 4.47 6.65
C ALA A 211 -16.05 4.76 5.24
N TRP A 212 -17.26 4.34 4.88
CA TRP A 212 -17.86 4.65 3.58
C TRP A 212 -18.14 6.14 3.39
N MET A 213 -18.61 6.85 4.43
CA MET A 213 -18.76 8.30 4.37
C MET A 213 -17.42 9.00 4.12
N LEU A 214 -16.37 8.64 4.86
CA LEU A 214 -15.05 9.24 4.68
C LEU A 214 -14.45 8.90 3.31
N PHE A 215 -14.62 7.65 2.85
CA PHE A 215 -14.19 7.23 1.53
C PHE A 215 -14.90 8.03 0.43
N LEU A 216 -16.22 8.21 0.51
CA LEU A 216 -16.98 9.07 -0.41
C LEU A 216 -16.39 10.48 -0.46
N ILE A 217 -16.23 11.12 0.71
CA ILE A 217 -15.73 12.50 0.82
C ILE A 217 -14.39 12.60 0.07
N ALA A 218 -13.46 11.67 0.33
CA ALA A 218 -12.14 11.61 -0.31
C ALA A 218 -12.24 11.36 -1.82
N TYR A 219 -13.07 10.40 -2.21
CA TYR A 219 -13.20 9.92 -3.57
C TYR A 219 -13.73 10.99 -4.53
N ILE A 220 -14.82 11.70 -4.16
CA ILE A 220 -15.38 12.77 -5.00
C ILE A 220 -14.72 14.14 -4.72
N GLY A 221 -13.83 14.20 -3.73
CA GLY A 221 -13.06 15.39 -3.41
C GLY A 221 -13.90 16.56 -2.88
N LEU A 222 -14.84 16.30 -1.98
CA LEU A 222 -15.67 17.36 -1.38
C LEU A 222 -14.83 18.35 -0.57
N ASP A 223 -14.98 19.65 -0.84
CA ASP A 223 -14.30 20.71 -0.08
C ASP A 223 -15.01 20.99 1.25
N GLU A 224 -15.11 19.95 2.08
CA GLU A 224 -15.93 19.93 3.29
C GLU A 224 -15.07 19.55 4.50
N ALA A 225 -13.95 20.27 4.68
CA ALA A 225 -12.92 19.95 5.66
C ALA A 225 -13.46 19.75 7.09
N ASN A 226 -14.48 20.50 7.49
CA ASN A 226 -15.11 20.35 8.81
C ASN A 226 -15.85 19.03 8.96
N TRP A 227 -16.63 18.64 7.94
CA TRP A 227 -17.38 17.38 7.97
C TRP A 227 -16.43 16.19 7.89
N ALA A 228 -15.47 16.21 6.96
CA ALA A 228 -14.44 15.18 6.85
C ALA A 228 -13.65 15.03 8.17
N GLY A 229 -13.25 16.16 8.78
CA GLY A 229 -12.57 16.18 10.06
C GLY A 229 -13.40 15.55 11.18
N SER A 230 -14.72 15.79 11.23
CA SER A 230 -15.60 15.16 12.23
C SER A 230 -15.68 13.64 12.07
N VAL A 231 -15.77 13.13 10.84
CA VAL A 231 -15.77 11.69 10.55
C VAL A 231 -14.42 11.07 10.90
N VAL A 232 -13.30 11.70 10.50
CA VAL A 232 -11.95 11.26 10.89
C VAL A 232 -11.81 11.17 12.40
N ASN A 233 -12.20 12.21 13.14
CA ASN A 233 -12.13 12.19 14.60
C ASN A 233 -12.91 11.01 15.19
N SER A 234 -14.13 10.76 14.68
CA SER A 234 -14.96 9.66 15.16
C SER A 234 -14.37 8.27 14.90
N ILE A 235 -13.60 8.08 13.81
CA ILE A 235 -12.88 6.82 13.56
C ILE A 235 -11.67 6.70 14.50
N LEU A 236 -10.92 7.78 14.70
CA LEU A 236 -9.72 7.76 15.54
C LEU A 236 -10.04 7.60 17.04
N GLU A 237 -11.18 8.10 17.50
CA GLU A 237 -11.67 7.93 18.88
C GLU A 237 -11.92 6.44 19.23
N GLU A 238 -12.14 5.58 18.23
CA GLU A 238 -12.36 4.14 18.43
C GLU A 238 -11.10 3.29 18.29
N ILE A 239 -9.99 3.88 17.86
CA ILE A 239 -8.74 3.14 17.74
C ILE A 239 -8.21 2.82 19.13
N ASP A 240 -8.38 1.57 19.56
CA ASP A 240 -7.73 1.02 20.73
C ASP A 240 -6.59 0.09 20.30
N GLN A 241 -5.35 0.49 20.60
CA GLN A 241 -4.13 -0.28 20.25
C GLN A 241 -4.04 -0.65 18.76
N GLY A 242 -4.64 0.14 17.87
CA GLY A 242 -4.69 -0.12 16.42
C GLY A 242 -5.92 -0.91 15.95
N VAL A 243 -6.77 -1.40 16.86
CA VAL A 243 -8.06 -1.99 16.51
C VAL A 243 -9.09 -0.88 16.40
N ILE A 244 -9.66 -0.69 15.21
CA ILE A 244 -10.83 0.16 14.93
C ILE A 244 -12.11 -0.69 15.09
N SER A 245 -12.09 -1.91 14.54
CA SER A 245 -13.19 -2.87 14.65
C SER A 245 -12.63 -4.29 14.81
N ASP A 246 -13.42 -5.15 15.47
CA ASP A 246 -13.17 -6.59 15.51
C ASP A 246 -13.54 -7.27 14.19
N ASP A 247 -14.42 -6.65 13.40
CA ASP A 247 -14.77 -7.11 12.07
C ASP A 247 -13.70 -6.71 11.05
N HIS A 248 -13.22 -7.71 10.30
CA HIS A 248 -12.03 -7.58 9.45
C HIS A 248 -12.27 -6.64 8.26
N ASP A 249 -13.44 -6.71 7.64
CA ASP A 249 -13.86 -5.85 6.55
C ASP A 249 -14.03 -4.39 7.01
N GLU A 250 -14.64 -4.15 8.17
CA GLU A 250 -14.76 -2.82 8.77
C GLU A 250 -13.40 -2.18 9.05
N GLN A 251 -12.48 -2.93 9.66
CA GLN A 251 -11.11 -2.50 9.89
C GLN A 251 -10.41 -2.16 8.56
N ALA A 252 -10.54 -3.02 7.53
CA ALA A 252 -9.93 -2.76 6.22
C ALA A 252 -10.52 -1.51 5.56
N MET A 253 -11.84 -1.36 5.60
CA MET A 253 -12.54 -0.23 4.98
C MET A 253 -12.18 1.08 5.67
N SER A 254 -12.03 1.10 7.00
CA SER A 254 -11.59 2.30 7.74
C SER A 254 -10.14 2.69 7.39
N ILE A 255 -9.24 1.71 7.27
CA ILE A 255 -7.86 1.97 6.82
C ILE A 255 -7.85 2.53 5.40
N LEU A 256 -8.67 1.97 4.49
CA LEU A 256 -8.80 2.46 3.12
C LEU A 256 -9.32 3.91 3.08
N ALA A 257 -10.36 4.20 3.85
CA ALA A 257 -10.97 5.53 3.92
C ALA A 257 -10.00 6.58 4.49
N LEU A 258 -9.32 6.28 5.59
CA LEU A 258 -8.29 7.16 6.18
C LEU A 258 -7.11 7.39 5.22
N SER A 259 -6.66 6.34 4.53
CA SER A 259 -5.59 6.46 3.54
C SER A 259 -6.02 7.35 2.37
N SER A 260 -7.23 7.12 1.84
CA SER A 260 -7.79 7.94 0.74
C SER A 260 -7.92 9.40 1.14
N TYR A 261 -8.39 9.68 2.36
CA TYR A 261 -8.46 11.03 2.91
C TYR A 261 -7.07 11.69 2.97
N LEU A 262 -6.08 11.00 3.53
CA LEU A 262 -4.73 11.54 3.62
C LEU A 262 -4.11 11.79 2.23
N ASN A 263 -4.24 10.86 1.30
CA ASN A 263 -3.75 11.04 -0.08
C ASN A 263 -4.45 12.20 -0.81
N ARG A 264 -5.70 12.51 -0.46
CA ARG A 264 -6.46 13.58 -1.13
C ARG A 264 -6.06 14.98 -0.65
N TRP A 265 -5.94 15.18 0.66
CA TRP A 265 -5.75 16.53 1.24
C TRP A 265 -4.39 16.76 1.86
N PHE A 266 -3.62 15.71 2.11
CA PHE A 266 -2.34 15.76 2.82
C PHE A 266 -1.31 14.86 2.12
N ASP A 267 -1.36 14.75 0.79
CA ASP A 267 -0.52 13.83 0.00
C ASP A 267 0.95 13.97 0.34
N HIS A 268 1.47 15.20 0.36
CA HIS A 268 2.87 15.46 0.65
C HIS A 268 3.24 15.06 2.08
N GLU A 269 2.49 15.52 3.09
CA GLU A 269 2.74 15.19 4.48
C GLU A 269 2.62 13.69 4.74
N PHE A 270 1.64 13.04 4.11
CA PHE A 270 1.41 11.61 4.25
C PHE A 270 2.51 10.80 3.58
N GLU A 271 2.90 11.12 2.35
CA GLU A 271 4.00 10.47 1.64
C GLU A 271 5.32 10.60 2.43
N MET A 272 5.59 11.77 3.01
CA MET A 272 6.78 12.00 3.84
C MET A 272 6.73 11.29 5.20
N ALA A 273 5.55 10.98 5.73
CA ALA A 273 5.36 10.34 7.03
C ALA A 273 5.06 8.84 6.94
N ARG A 274 4.73 8.32 5.76
CA ARG A 274 4.36 6.92 5.52
C ARG A 274 5.57 5.99 5.62
N VAL A 275 5.37 4.88 6.32
CA VAL A 275 6.34 3.78 6.39
C VAL A 275 5.85 2.65 5.49
N PRO A 276 6.71 1.99 4.69
CA PRO A 276 6.32 0.79 3.93
C PRO A 276 5.74 -0.32 4.83
N ILE A 277 4.69 -1.01 4.36
CA ILE A 277 3.97 -2.05 5.13
C ILE A 277 4.91 -3.13 5.67
N ASP A 278 5.80 -3.65 4.82
CA ASP A 278 6.76 -4.68 5.20
C ASP A 278 7.69 -4.17 6.32
N GLY A 279 8.03 -2.88 6.30
CA GLY A 279 8.80 -2.22 7.36
C GLY A 279 8.08 -2.23 8.71
N LEU A 280 6.78 -1.93 8.72
CA LEU A 280 5.97 -1.97 9.95
C LEU A 280 5.93 -3.39 10.56
N LEU A 281 5.71 -4.41 9.73
CA LEU A 281 5.64 -5.80 10.17
C LEU A 281 6.97 -6.31 10.72
N ASN A 282 8.05 -6.04 10.00
CA ASN A 282 9.37 -6.53 10.35
C ASN A 282 9.84 -5.99 11.70
N ILE A 283 9.36 -4.81 12.13
CA ILE A 283 9.68 -4.27 13.45
C ILE A 283 8.96 -4.98 14.57
N ALA A 284 7.72 -5.42 14.33
CA ALA A 284 6.96 -6.10 15.36
C ALA A 284 7.61 -7.41 15.82
N ASP A 285 8.35 -8.07 14.93
CA ASP A 285 9.16 -9.26 15.24
C ASP A 285 10.61 -9.07 14.75
N TYR A 286 11.20 -7.96 15.18
CA TYR A 286 12.49 -7.49 14.70
C TYR A 286 13.63 -8.51 14.87
N GLY A 287 13.67 -9.22 16.00
CA GLY A 287 14.70 -10.25 16.23
C GLY A 287 14.59 -11.42 15.24
N ARG A 288 13.38 -11.96 15.03
CA ARG A 288 13.17 -13.04 14.06
C ARG A 288 13.42 -12.55 12.64
N TYR A 289 13.02 -11.31 12.32
CA TYR A 289 13.28 -10.70 11.03
C TYR A 289 14.78 -10.62 10.73
N LEU A 290 15.61 -10.13 11.66
CA LEU A 290 17.06 -10.07 11.49
C LEU A 290 17.66 -11.44 11.18
N GLN A 291 17.27 -12.48 11.92
CA GLN A 291 17.75 -13.84 11.70
C GLN A 291 17.36 -14.36 10.32
N SER A 292 16.09 -14.23 9.94
CA SER A 292 15.60 -14.68 8.64
C SER A 292 16.26 -13.91 7.48
N CYS A 293 16.42 -12.60 7.63
CA CYS A 293 17.07 -11.74 6.64
C CYS A 293 18.54 -12.13 6.46
N ARG A 294 19.26 -12.40 7.57
CA ARG A 294 20.64 -12.89 7.54
C ARG A 294 20.79 -14.15 6.70
N GLU A 295 19.89 -15.12 6.89
CA GLU A 295 19.92 -16.37 6.14
C GLU A 295 19.67 -16.16 4.65
N ARG A 296 18.68 -15.33 4.28
CA ARG A 296 18.40 -15.00 2.87
C ARG A 296 19.58 -14.29 2.21
N LEU A 297 20.13 -13.27 2.88
CA LEU A 297 21.25 -12.49 2.39
C LEU A 297 22.55 -13.31 2.29
N ASN A 298 22.80 -14.24 3.21
CA ASN A 298 23.90 -15.19 3.10
C ASN A 298 23.78 -16.02 1.82
N ARG A 299 22.61 -16.62 1.57
CA ARG A 299 22.37 -17.44 0.36
C ARG A 299 22.58 -16.63 -0.92
N LEU A 300 22.10 -15.39 -0.95
CA LEU A 300 22.28 -14.45 -2.07
C LEU A 300 23.76 -14.17 -2.34
N ILE A 301 24.52 -13.82 -1.30
CA ILE A 301 25.94 -13.50 -1.43
C ILE A 301 26.77 -14.74 -1.82
N GLU A 302 26.48 -15.90 -1.24
CA GLU A 302 27.11 -17.16 -1.62
C GLU A 302 26.84 -17.48 -3.10
N SER A 303 25.60 -17.33 -3.54
CA SER A 303 25.20 -17.55 -4.94
C SER A 303 25.91 -16.58 -5.90
N LEU A 304 26.02 -15.31 -5.53
CA LEU A 304 26.75 -14.30 -6.31
C LEU A 304 28.26 -14.60 -6.36
N ASN A 305 28.86 -15.03 -5.25
CA ASN A 305 30.29 -15.34 -5.17
C ASN A 305 30.66 -16.68 -5.83
N ALA A 306 29.69 -17.59 -6.02
CA ALA A 306 29.86 -18.84 -6.76
C ALA A 306 29.89 -18.64 -8.29
N LEU A 307 29.53 -17.45 -8.80
CA LEU A 307 29.60 -17.16 -10.23
C LEU A 307 31.05 -17.21 -10.75
N PRO A 308 31.28 -17.64 -12.01
CA PRO A 308 32.63 -17.78 -12.56
C PRO A 308 33.44 -16.49 -12.48
N ALA A 309 34.73 -16.60 -12.11
CA ALA A 309 35.69 -15.50 -12.12
C ALA A 309 35.73 -14.82 -13.51
N PRO A 310 35.95 -13.49 -13.61
CA PRO A 310 36.46 -12.58 -12.57
C PRO A 310 35.39 -11.98 -11.63
N LYS A 311 34.16 -12.49 -11.64
CA LYS A 311 32.96 -11.84 -11.06
C LYS A 311 32.81 -11.94 -9.53
N ARG A 312 33.88 -11.88 -8.73
CA ARG A 312 33.71 -11.68 -7.27
C ARG A 312 33.26 -10.25 -7.01
N VAL A 313 31.96 -10.09 -6.76
CA VAL A 313 31.35 -8.77 -6.59
C VAL A 313 31.80 -8.11 -5.28
N PHE A 314 31.77 -8.85 -4.17
CA PHE A 314 32.14 -8.34 -2.84
C PHE A 314 33.44 -8.98 -2.35
N LYS A 315 34.37 -8.17 -1.81
CA LYS A 315 35.62 -8.70 -1.23
C LYS A 315 35.36 -9.31 0.14
N ASP A 316 35.66 -10.60 0.31
CA ASP A 316 35.72 -11.20 1.65
C ASP A 316 37.07 -10.84 2.32
N THR A 317 37.00 -10.28 3.52
CA THR A 317 38.12 -9.91 4.38
C THR A 317 37.77 -10.28 5.83
N GLY A 318 38.76 -10.44 6.72
CA GLY A 318 38.47 -10.67 8.13
C GLY A 318 37.56 -9.59 8.75
N LYS A 319 37.71 -8.33 8.29
CA LYS A 319 36.88 -7.20 8.70
C LYS A 319 35.44 -7.30 8.20
N SER A 320 35.22 -7.76 6.96
CA SER A 320 33.87 -7.91 6.41
C SER A 320 33.04 -8.95 7.16
N LYS A 321 33.66 -9.96 7.80
CA LYS A 321 32.93 -10.91 8.66
C LYS A 321 32.38 -10.27 9.93
N VAL A 322 33.15 -9.37 10.54
CA VAL A 322 32.71 -8.60 11.72
C VAL A 322 31.60 -7.63 11.32
N ASP A 323 31.81 -6.88 10.23
CA ASP A 323 30.81 -5.95 9.71
C ASP A 323 29.52 -6.67 9.32
N TRP A 324 29.62 -7.85 8.72
CA TRP A 324 28.48 -8.71 8.44
C TRP A 324 27.69 -9.07 9.70
N SER A 325 28.38 -9.43 10.79
CA SER A 325 27.71 -9.70 12.06
C SER A 325 27.00 -8.46 12.61
N ASN A 326 27.62 -7.28 12.49
CA ASN A 326 27.08 -6.02 12.99
C ASN A 326 25.82 -5.59 12.23
N ILE A 327 25.75 -5.86 10.93
CA ILE A 327 24.55 -5.61 10.11
C ILE A 327 23.33 -6.36 10.67
N PHE A 328 23.49 -7.56 11.25
CA PHE A 328 22.35 -8.33 11.78
C PHE A 328 22.23 -8.27 13.30
N SER A 329 22.93 -7.35 13.96
CA SER A 329 22.79 -7.11 15.38
C SER A 329 21.51 -6.32 15.69
N SER A 330 20.96 -6.52 16.89
CA SER A 330 19.84 -5.69 17.35
C SER A 330 20.26 -4.21 17.42
N VAL A 331 19.32 -3.34 17.09
CA VAL A 331 19.46 -1.89 17.17
C VAL A 331 18.52 -1.43 18.28
N ASP A 332 19.10 -1.14 19.43
CA ASP A 332 18.43 -0.74 20.67
C ASP A 332 18.79 0.69 21.07
N ASN A 333 19.70 1.34 20.34
CA ASN A 333 20.10 2.74 20.49
C ASN A 333 20.84 3.24 19.24
N GLU A 334 21.12 4.55 19.22
CA GLU A 334 21.83 5.25 18.15
C GLU A 334 23.23 4.69 17.87
N ASN A 335 24.01 4.35 18.90
CA ASN A 335 25.37 3.83 18.70
C ASN A 335 25.38 2.49 17.96
N GLN A 336 24.45 1.60 18.28
CA GLN A 336 24.27 0.34 17.57
C GLN A 336 23.78 0.56 16.14
N PHE A 337 22.86 1.50 15.93
CA PHE A 337 22.43 1.90 14.58
C PHE A 337 23.61 2.42 13.75
N ASN A 338 24.38 3.36 14.28
CA ASN A 338 25.56 3.94 13.62
C ASN A 338 26.60 2.86 13.27
N THR A 339 26.79 1.88 14.16
CA THR A 339 27.66 0.71 13.91
C THR A 339 27.14 -0.14 12.76
N ALA A 340 25.82 -0.38 12.68
CA ALA A 340 25.20 -1.12 11.59
C ALA A 340 25.36 -0.36 10.25
N VAL A 341 25.06 0.95 10.21
CA VAL A 341 25.20 1.79 8.99
C VAL A 341 26.63 1.81 8.46
N GLU A 342 27.62 2.00 9.34
CA GLU A 342 29.03 1.94 8.96
C GLU A 342 29.39 0.54 8.42
N SER A 343 28.82 -0.52 8.99
CA SER A 343 29.04 -1.89 8.53
C SER A 343 28.40 -2.14 7.16
N PHE A 344 27.18 -1.64 6.89
CA PHE A 344 26.57 -1.66 5.56
C PHE A 344 27.46 -0.99 4.53
N TYR A 345 27.99 0.19 4.84
CA TYR A 345 28.87 0.93 3.96
C TYR A 345 30.13 0.12 3.62
N ARG A 346 30.82 -0.43 4.62
CA ARG A 346 32.03 -1.23 4.38
C ARG A 346 31.77 -2.50 3.58
N VAL A 347 30.70 -3.23 3.90
CA VAL A 347 30.37 -4.49 3.22
C VAL A 347 29.94 -4.27 1.78
N PHE A 348 28.98 -3.37 1.54
CA PHE A 348 28.34 -3.27 0.22
C PHE A 348 28.97 -2.19 -0.66
N TYR A 349 29.29 -1.02 -0.09
CA TYR A 349 29.85 0.09 -0.85
C TYR A 349 31.36 -0.06 -1.06
N GLU A 350 32.15 -0.23 0.01
CA GLU A 350 33.60 -0.45 -0.15
C GLU A 350 33.91 -1.85 -0.69
N GLY A 351 33.17 -2.87 -0.24
CA GLY A 351 33.36 -4.25 -0.66
C GLY A 351 33.17 -4.47 -2.17
N SER A 352 32.33 -3.65 -2.81
CA SER A 352 32.15 -3.59 -4.28
C SER A 352 33.22 -2.75 -5.00
N GLY A 353 34.23 -2.25 -4.28
CA GLY A 353 35.26 -1.37 -4.81
C GLY A 353 34.72 0.01 -5.19
N TYR A 354 33.84 0.58 -4.37
CA TYR A 354 33.15 1.85 -4.67
C TYR A 354 32.30 1.75 -5.94
N GLY A 355 31.59 0.63 -6.09
CA GLY A 355 30.79 0.31 -7.27
C GLY A 355 31.56 -0.17 -8.50
N LYS A 356 32.90 -0.07 -8.54
CA LYS A 356 33.72 -0.43 -9.72
C LYS A 356 33.63 -1.90 -10.15
N ARG A 357 33.18 -2.79 -9.27
CA ARG A 357 33.01 -4.23 -9.57
C ARG A 357 31.60 -4.59 -10.01
N LEU A 358 30.70 -3.61 -10.07
CA LEU A 358 29.31 -3.83 -10.43
C LEU A 358 29.11 -3.55 -11.94
N PRO A 359 28.21 -4.28 -12.61
CA PRO A 359 27.87 -4.04 -14.01
C PRO A 359 27.47 -2.58 -14.30
N GLU A 360 27.98 -2.00 -15.39
CA GLU A 360 27.70 -0.59 -15.75
C GLU A 360 26.22 -0.29 -15.97
N VAL A 361 25.45 -1.24 -16.50
CA VAL A 361 24.00 -1.06 -16.68
C VAL A 361 23.27 -0.88 -15.35
N LEU A 362 23.84 -1.40 -14.26
CA LEU A 362 23.35 -1.13 -12.92
C LEU A 362 23.84 0.25 -12.45
N LEU A 363 25.06 0.68 -12.80
CA LEU A 363 25.62 2.00 -12.44
C LEU A 363 25.06 3.21 -13.22
N GLY A 364 24.35 2.98 -14.33
CA GLY A 364 23.84 4.01 -15.25
C GLY A 364 22.97 5.07 -14.57
N TYR A 365 23.07 6.32 -15.03
CA TYR A 365 22.37 7.49 -14.45
C TYR A 365 20.83 7.38 -14.46
N ASP A 366 20.26 6.55 -15.34
CA ASP A 366 18.82 6.29 -15.48
C ASP A 366 18.33 5.01 -14.77
N SER A 367 19.23 4.22 -14.21
CA SER A 367 18.88 3.06 -13.39
C SER A 367 18.47 3.56 -12.00
N ALA A 368 17.22 4.00 -11.89
CA ALA A 368 16.62 4.48 -10.65
C ALA A 368 16.81 3.48 -9.50
N LEU A 369 16.80 2.18 -9.77
CA LEU A 369 16.89 1.14 -8.75
C LEU A 369 18.25 1.02 -8.06
N PHE A 370 19.37 1.32 -8.73
CA PHE A 370 20.69 0.92 -8.23
C PHE A 370 21.47 2.00 -7.49
N LYS A 371 21.38 3.25 -7.95
CA LYS A 371 21.92 4.37 -7.18
C LYS A 371 21.25 4.41 -5.83
N ILE A 372 19.93 4.20 -5.78
CA ILE A 372 19.12 4.39 -4.59
C ILE A 372 19.69 3.65 -3.35
N SER A 373 19.92 2.33 -3.37
CA SER A 373 20.27 1.60 -2.14
C SER A 373 21.68 1.89 -1.61
N LEU A 374 22.72 1.82 -2.45
CA LEU A 374 24.10 2.13 -2.03
C LEU A 374 24.29 3.63 -1.75
N PHE A 375 23.62 4.50 -2.51
CA PHE A 375 23.62 5.94 -2.24
C PHE A 375 22.96 6.22 -0.89
N LYS A 376 21.78 5.66 -0.60
CA LYS A 376 21.11 5.80 0.70
C LYS A 376 22.04 5.40 1.84
N ILE A 377 22.71 4.25 1.76
CA ILE A 377 23.72 3.83 2.75
C ILE A 377 24.83 4.88 2.89
N SER A 378 25.37 5.38 1.76
CA SER A 378 26.41 6.41 1.79
C SER A 378 25.95 7.73 2.42
N GLN A 379 24.70 8.16 2.17
CA GLN A 379 24.14 9.38 2.75
C GLN A 379 23.93 9.20 4.26
N LEU A 380 23.37 8.07 4.68
CA LEU A 380 23.12 7.77 6.10
C LEU A 380 24.41 7.60 6.91
N ARG A 381 25.54 7.28 6.27
CA ARG A 381 26.86 7.26 6.92
C ARG A 381 27.39 8.66 7.22
N LEU A 382 27.03 9.69 6.45
CA LEU A 382 27.63 11.03 6.59
C LEU A 382 27.53 11.60 8.02
N PRO A 383 26.38 11.51 8.73
CA PRO A 383 26.31 11.94 10.13
C PRO A 383 27.22 11.14 11.07
N VAL A 384 27.40 9.84 10.79
CA VAL A 384 28.16 8.91 11.64
C VAL A 384 29.66 9.19 11.60
N ALA A 385 30.17 9.64 10.45
CA ALA A 385 31.59 9.88 10.25
C ALA A 385 32.05 11.32 10.59
N HIS A 386 31.15 12.18 11.06
CA HIS A 386 31.36 13.64 11.18
C HIS A 386 31.70 14.34 9.84
N ASP A 387 31.52 13.65 8.70
CA ASP A 387 31.84 14.15 7.35
C ASP A 387 30.86 15.25 6.86
N ILE A 388 29.78 15.51 7.60
CA ILE A 388 28.81 16.59 7.34
C ILE A 388 29.41 17.95 7.70
N GLU A 389 30.28 18.03 8.71
CA GLU A 389 30.79 19.29 9.25
C GLU A 389 31.91 19.90 8.38
N HIS A 390 32.26 19.25 7.28
CA HIS A 390 33.31 19.67 6.36
C HIS A 390 32.72 20.11 5.01
N GLY A 391 32.92 21.38 4.67
CA GLY A 391 32.50 21.97 3.39
C GLY A 391 32.15 23.45 3.51
N LYS A 392 31.63 24.03 2.43
CA LYS A 392 30.95 25.33 2.46
C LYS A 392 29.51 25.12 2.97
N ASP A 393 28.95 26.09 3.67
CA ASP A 393 27.59 26.00 4.24
C ASP A 393 26.52 25.51 3.23
N PRO A 394 26.49 25.95 1.96
CA PRO A 394 25.50 25.45 0.99
C PRO A 394 25.64 23.96 0.68
N ASP A 395 26.86 23.42 0.74
CA ASP A 395 27.12 21.99 0.51
C ASP A 395 26.69 21.15 1.71
N ILE A 396 26.87 21.69 2.93
CA ILE A 396 26.40 21.07 4.17
C ILE A 396 24.86 21.00 4.18
N GLU A 397 24.19 22.11 3.88
CA GLU A 397 22.72 22.16 3.80
C GLU A 397 22.16 21.18 2.76
N LYS A 398 22.85 21.06 1.61
CA LYS A 398 22.47 20.09 0.57
C LYS A 398 22.61 18.64 1.04
N LYS A 399 23.69 18.31 1.77
CA LYS A 399 23.88 16.98 2.37
C LYS A 399 22.80 16.70 3.41
N ASP A 400 22.52 17.64 4.30
CA ASP A 400 21.48 17.50 5.33
C ASP A 400 20.11 17.24 4.71
N LYS A 401 19.72 18.00 3.68
CA LYS A 401 18.46 17.78 2.94
C LYS A 401 18.38 16.38 2.33
N LEU A 402 19.49 15.86 1.79
CA LEU A 402 19.54 14.50 1.23
C LEU A 402 19.36 13.45 2.33
N ILE A 403 20.03 13.63 3.47
CA ILE A 403 19.92 12.72 4.63
C ILE A 403 18.50 12.71 5.18
N GLU A 404 17.89 13.88 5.35
CA GLU A 404 16.51 14.01 5.79
C GLU A 404 15.53 13.34 4.81
N THR A 405 15.79 13.46 3.51
CA THR A 405 14.98 12.79 2.49
C THR A 405 15.06 11.27 2.65
N VAL A 406 16.26 10.73 2.88
CA VAL A 406 16.42 9.28 3.11
C VAL A 406 15.74 8.85 4.41
N TYR A 407 15.92 9.58 5.52
CA TYR A 407 15.24 9.24 6.78
C TYR A 407 13.70 9.31 6.65
N ARG A 408 13.16 10.31 5.95
CA ARG A 408 11.72 10.42 5.72
C ARG A 408 11.18 9.22 4.92
N GLN A 409 11.90 8.78 3.88
CA GLN A 409 11.55 7.56 3.15
C GLN A 409 11.55 6.29 4.02
N CYS A 410 12.45 6.23 5.01
CA CYS A 410 12.63 5.07 5.88
C CYS A 410 11.62 4.99 7.03
N CYS A 411 11.52 6.06 7.82
CA CYS A 411 10.78 6.09 9.09
C CYS A 411 9.70 7.16 9.16
N GLY A 412 9.52 7.95 8.11
CA GLY A 412 8.52 9.02 8.07
C GLY A 412 8.93 10.29 8.82
N LYS A 413 10.20 10.43 9.22
CA LYS A 413 10.71 11.55 10.04
C LYS A 413 12.00 12.11 9.45
N ASN A 414 12.30 13.39 9.73
CA ASN A 414 13.54 14.04 9.26
C ASN A 414 14.79 13.37 9.83
N ARG A 415 14.72 12.90 11.07
CA ARG A 415 15.75 12.10 11.73
C ARG A 415 15.08 11.09 12.68
N PRO A 416 15.73 9.95 12.97
CA PRO A 416 15.29 9.06 14.02
C PRO A 416 15.41 9.75 15.39
N HIS A 417 14.41 9.56 16.25
CA HIS A 417 14.43 10.12 17.62
C HIS A 417 14.40 9.05 18.69
N ASP A 418 13.92 7.85 18.36
CA ASP A 418 13.81 6.73 19.28
C ASP A 418 14.26 5.41 18.65
N VAL A 419 14.28 4.35 19.45
CA VAL A 419 14.70 3.00 19.04
C VAL A 419 13.85 2.46 17.89
N ARG A 420 12.55 2.76 17.88
CA ARG A 420 11.64 2.29 16.83
C ARG A 420 12.02 2.92 15.49
N ASP A 421 12.32 4.21 15.48
CA ASP A 421 12.76 4.92 14.27
C ASP A 421 14.09 4.35 13.75
N TYR A 422 15.07 4.09 14.62
CA TYR A 422 16.33 3.48 14.21
C TYR A 422 16.12 2.08 13.61
N ARG A 423 15.23 1.27 14.20
CA ARG A 423 14.87 -0.05 13.66
C ARG A 423 14.15 0.06 12.31
N LEU A 424 13.29 1.07 12.10
CA LEU A 424 12.66 1.37 10.80
C LEU A 424 13.71 1.59 9.71
N VAL A 425 14.67 2.46 9.98
CA VAL A 425 15.76 2.74 9.03
C VAL A 425 16.59 1.49 8.79
N HIS A 426 16.89 0.73 9.84
CA HIS A 426 17.68 -0.49 9.69
C HIS A 426 16.96 -1.57 8.86
N VAL A 427 15.69 -1.85 9.15
CA VAL A 427 14.86 -2.79 8.37
C VAL A 427 14.79 -2.36 6.91
N PHE A 428 14.60 -1.07 6.66
CA PHE A 428 14.57 -0.52 5.31
C PHE A 428 15.88 -0.78 4.56
N LEU A 429 17.03 -0.53 5.19
CA LEU A 429 18.34 -0.81 4.57
C LEU A 429 18.54 -2.30 4.26
N LEU A 430 18.09 -3.19 5.14
CA LEU A 430 18.15 -4.63 4.91
C LEU A 430 17.31 -5.04 3.67
N ASN A 431 16.10 -4.51 3.54
CA ASN A 431 15.23 -4.77 2.40
C ASN A 431 15.83 -4.23 1.10
N GLU A 432 16.34 -3.00 1.12
CA GLU A 432 17.00 -2.36 -0.03
C GLU A 432 18.21 -3.16 -0.52
N VAL A 433 19.02 -3.66 0.43
CA VAL A 433 20.15 -4.53 0.13
C VAL A 433 19.71 -5.87 -0.46
N GLU A 434 18.67 -6.49 0.10
CA GLU A 434 18.13 -7.75 -0.42
C GLU A 434 17.65 -7.60 -1.86
N GLU A 435 16.85 -6.57 -2.14
CA GLU A 435 16.38 -6.26 -3.49
C GLU A 435 17.54 -5.99 -4.46
N PHE A 436 18.52 -5.18 -4.03
CA PHE A 436 19.73 -4.89 -4.80
C PHE A 436 20.48 -6.19 -5.18
N LEU A 437 20.66 -7.12 -4.24
CA LEU A 437 21.36 -8.38 -4.50
C LEU A 437 20.56 -9.30 -5.44
N HIS A 438 19.24 -9.35 -5.33
CA HIS A 438 18.38 -10.07 -6.26
C HIS A 438 18.49 -9.51 -7.69
N ASN A 439 18.42 -8.19 -7.84
CA ASN A 439 18.53 -7.53 -9.13
C ASN A 439 19.92 -7.74 -9.76
N LEU A 440 20.97 -7.66 -8.94
CA LEU A 440 22.32 -7.96 -9.37
C LEU A 440 22.45 -9.42 -9.83
N TYR A 441 21.91 -10.37 -9.07
CA TYR A 441 21.96 -11.78 -9.45
C TYR A 441 21.23 -12.01 -10.78
N ARG A 442 19.99 -11.54 -10.90
CA ARG A 442 19.17 -11.65 -12.12
C ARG A 442 19.89 -11.06 -13.32
N HIS A 443 20.54 -9.92 -13.14
CA HIS A 443 21.32 -9.30 -14.20
C HIS A 443 22.52 -10.16 -14.63
N LEU A 444 23.22 -10.79 -13.67
CA LEU A 444 24.41 -11.59 -13.95
C LEU A 444 24.11 -12.98 -14.52
N THR A 445 22.94 -13.54 -14.24
CA THR A 445 22.56 -14.92 -14.63
C THR A 445 21.47 -14.98 -15.69
N GLY A 446 20.66 -13.93 -15.85
CA GLY A 446 19.43 -13.95 -16.63
C GLY A 446 18.28 -14.72 -15.97
N SER A 447 18.40 -15.10 -14.70
CA SER A 447 17.41 -15.90 -13.96
C SER A 447 17.17 -15.36 -12.55
N ASP A 448 15.99 -15.59 -11.99
CA ASP A 448 15.75 -15.40 -10.57
C ASP A 448 16.42 -16.51 -9.74
N ILE A 449 16.67 -16.21 -8.45
CA ILE A 449 17.09 -17.22 -7.47
C ILE A 449 15.86 -18.02 -7.08
N ALA A 450 15.97 -19.35 -7.10
CA ALA A 450 14.94 -20.21 -6.53
C ALA A 450 14.82 -19.93 -5.02
N HIS A 451 13.64 -19.51 -4.58
CA HIS A 451 13.35 -19.15 -3.19
C HIS A 451 13.32 -20.35 -2.25
#